data_AF-M0DKK8-F1
#
_entry.id   AF-M0DKK8-F1
#
_cell.length_a   1.000
_cell.length_b   1.000
_cell.length_c   1.000
_cell.angle_alpha   90.00
_cell.angle_beta   90.00
_cell.angle_gamma   90.00
#
_symmetry.space_group_name_H-M   'P 1'
#
loop_
_entity.id
_entity.type
_entity.pdbx_description
1 polymer ?
#
loop_
_entity_poly.entity_id
_entity_poly.type
_entity_poly.pdbx_seq_one_letter_code
_entity_poly.pdbx_strand_id
1 'polypeptide(L)' 'MTTYGCQICDFSSTSPAGISSHGRKHRNEFESIVGRQPDDYDEVVALLRDGDTPEDYDGETGVPTTLEEYADD' A
#
# COMPACT_ATOMS: atom_id res chain seq x y z
N MET A 1 0.67 -26.02 -13.00
CA MET A 1 -0.15 -25.46 -11.91
C MET A 1 -0.12 -23.97 -12.07
N THR A 2 -1.27 -23.31 -12.21
CA THR A 2 -1.31 -21.85 -12.30
C THR A 2 -1.19 -21.27 -10.89
N THR A 3 -0.17 -20.44 -10.67
CA THR A 3 0.00 -19.68 -9.44
C THR A 3 -0.47 -18.25 -9.68
N TYR A 4 -1.11 -17.67 -8.65
CA TYR A 4 -1.54 -16.29 -8.61
C TYR A 4 -0.62 -15.56 -7.65
N GLY A 5 0.11 -14.56 -8.14
CA GLY A 5 0.97 -13.71 -7.32
C GLY A 5 0.19 -12.50 -6.78
N CYS A 6 0.54 -12.07 -5.57
CA CYS A 6 0.15 -10.75 -5.09
C CYS A 6 1.01 -9.69 -5.79
N GLN A 7 0.42 -8.53 -6.08
CA GLN A 7 1.12 -7.41 -6.71
C GLN A 7 1.81 -6.51 -5.69
N ILE A 8 1.45 -6.64 -4.40
CA ILE A 8 1.90 -5.77 -3.31
C ILE A 8 3.05 -6.40 -2.52
N CYS A 9 2.99 -7.72 -2.29
CA CYS A 9 4.00 -8.46 -1.57
C CYS A 9 4.37 -9.76 -2.30
N ASP A 10 5.40 -10.46 -1.82
CA ASP A 10 5.90 -11.71 -2.42
C ASP A 10 4.96 -12.93 -2.21
N PHE A 11 3.77 -12.72 -1.66
CA PHE A 11 2.81 -13.80 -1.45
C PHE A 11 2.28 -14.34 -2.78
N SER A 12 2.22 -15.66 -2.90
CA SER A 12 1.55 -16.33 -4.01
C SER A 12 0.68 -17.49 -3.53
N SER A 13 -0.37 -17.80 -4.28
CA SER A 13 -1.27 -18.91 -4.00
C SER A 13 -1.60 -19.68 -5.26
N THR A 14 -1.93 -20.96 -5.12
CA THR A 14 -2.40 -21.82 -6.20
C THR A 14 -3.91 -21.68 -6.47
N SER A 15 -4.60 -20.91 -5.63
CA SER A 15 -6.06 -20.71 -5.69
C SER A 15 -6.41 -19.24 -5.91
N PRO A 16 -7.30 -18.91 -6.87
CA PRO A 16 -7.69 -17.53 -7.12
C PRO A 16 -8.42 -16.92 -5.91
N ALA A 17 -9.27 -17.71 -5.25
CA ALA A 17 -9.96 -17.29 -4.02
C ALA A 17 -8.98 -16.99 -2.86
N GLY A 18 -7.82 -17.67 -2.85
CA GLY A 18 -6.75 -17.44 -1.88
C GLY A 18 -6.13 -16.05 -2.07
N ILE A 19 -5.84 -15.68 -3.32
CA ILE A 19 -5.35 -14.34 -3.66
C ILE A 19 -6.39 -13.26 -3.40
N SER A 20 -7.66 -13.49 -3.73
CA SER A 20 -8.72 -12.51 -3.46
C SER A 20 -8.89 -12.26 -1.96
N SER A 21 -8.82 -13.31 -1.14
CA SER A 21 -8.92 -13.20 0.32
C SER A 21 -7.67 -12.52 0.91
N HIS A 22 -6.50 -12.81 0.36
CA HIS A 22 -5.25 -12.17 0.74
C HIS A 22 -5.28 -10.66 0.44
N GLY A 23 -5.69 -10.26 -0.77
CA GLY A 23 -5.74 -8.86 -1.19
C GLY A 23 -6.65 -7.98 -0.33
N ARG A 24 -7.67 -8.56 0.32
CA ARG A 24 -8.51 -7.84 1.30
C ARG A 24 -7.73 -7.35 2.52
N LYS A 25 -6.68 -8.06 2.94
CA LYS A 25 -5.82 -7.59 4.05
C LYS A 25 -5.13 -6.28 3.68
N HIS A 26 -4.63 -6.17 2.45
CA HIS A 26 -4.05 -4.93 1.95
C HIS A 26 -5.06 -3.78 1.88
N ARG A 27 -6.31 -4.06 1.46
CA ARG A 27 -7.37 -3.03 1.52
C ARG A 27 -7.60 -2.52 2.94
N ASN A 28 -7.65 -3.42 3.92
CA ASN A 28 -7.86 -3.07 5.32
C ASN A 28 -6.67 -2.30 5.92
N GLU A 29 -5.46 -2.65 5.50
CA GLU A 29 -4.24 -1.93 5.86
C GLU A 29 -4.24 -0.50 5.29
N PHE A 30 -4.57 -0.35 4.00
CA PHE A 30 -4.78 0.97 3.38
C PHE A 30 -5.83 1.79 4.13
N GLU A 31 -6.99 1.21 4.43
CA GLU A 31 -8.05 1.87 5.19
C GLU A 31 -7.58 2.33 6.57
N SER A 32 -6.72 1.54 7.22
CA SER A 32 -6.15 1.90 8.52
C SER A 32 -5.14 3.04 8.45
N ILE A 33 -4.41 3.17 7.33
CA ILE A 33 -3.40 4.21 7.13
C ILE A 33 -4.05 5.52 6.66
N VAL A 34 -4.90 5.45 5.64
CA VAL A 34 -5.49 6.61 4.97
C VAL A 34 -6.78 7.06 5.66
N GLY A 35 -7.43 6.18 6.42
CA GLY A 35 -8.70 6.47 7.10
C GLY A 35 -9.93 6.47 6.19
N ARG A 36 -9.78 6.05 4.93
CA ARG A 36 -10.88 5.88 3.97
C ARG A 36 -10.74 4.58 3.19
N GLN A 37 -11.85 4.14 2.60
CA GLN A 37 -11.82 3.05 1.63
C GLN A 37 -11.09 3.49 0.35
N PRO A 38 -10.26 2.60 -0.24
CA PRO A 38 -9.68 2.85 -1.54
C PRO A 38 -10.78 2.79 -2.61
N ASP A 39 -10.76 3.73 -3.55
CA ASP A 39 -11.67 3.73 -4.70
C ASP A 39 -11.36 2.52 -5.59
N ASP A 40 -10.07 2.25 -5.79
CA ASP A 40 -9.58 1.14 -6.58
C ASP A 40 -8.41 0.40 -5.90
N TYR A 41 -8.18 -0.84 -6.32
CA TYR A 41 -7.07 -1.63 -5.79
C TYR A 41 -5.69 -1.06 -6.18
N ASP A 42 -5.64 -0.19 -7.18
CA ASP A 42 -4.42 0.48 -7.63
C ASP A 42 -3.87 1.43 -6.55
N GLU A 43 -4.74 2.18 -5.85
CA GLU A 43 -4.32 3.03 -4.73
C GLU A 43 -3.68 2.22 -3.59
N VAL A 44 -4.20 1.02 -3.36
CA VAL A 44 -3.65 0.08 -2.35
C VAL A 44 -2.26 -0.40 -2.76
N VAL A 45 -2.04 -0.63 -4.06
CA VAL A 45 -0.73 -0.98 -4.59
C VAL A 45 0.22 0.20 -4.48
N ALA A 46 -0.19 1.39 -4.95
CA ALA A 46 0.61 2.61 -4.90
C ALA A 46 1.12 2.87 -3.48
N LEU A 47 0.25 2.81 -2.47
CA LEU A 47 0.62 3.05 -1.08
C LEU A 47 1.51 1.95 -0.49
N LEU A 48 1.11 0.68 -0.62
CA LEU A 48 1.75 -0.40 0.13
C LEU A 48 2.96 -1.02 -0.58
N ARG A 49 3.05 -0.86 -1.91
CA ARG A 49 4.16 -1.37 -2.71
C ARG A 49 5.15 -0.28 -3.08
N ASP A 50 4.65 0.82 -3.62
CA ASP A 50 5.47 1.90 -4.19
C ASP A 50 5.72 3.03 -3.17
N GLY A 51 4.98 3.04 -2.05
CA GLY A 51 5.08 4.06 -1.00
C GLY A 51 4.43 5.38 -1.39
N ASP A 52 3.61 5.40 -2.42
CA ASP A 52 2.95 6.58 -2.97
C ASP A 52 1.59 6.79 -2.27
N THR A 53 1.48 7.88 -1.52
CA THR A 53 0.25 8.25 -0.80
C THR A 53 -0.69 9.02 -1.74
N PRO A 54 -2.01 8.78 -1.70
CA PRO A 54 -2.95 9.50 -2.56
C PRO A 54 -2.93 11.01 -2.27
N GLU A 55 -3.23 11.83 -3.28
CA GLU A 55 -3.15 13.30 -3.20
C GLU A 55 -4.06 13.91 -2.10
N ASP A 56 -5.12 13.20 -1.74
CA ASP A 56 -6.06 13.57 -0.67
C ASP A 56 -5.59 13.15 0.74
N TYR A 57 -4.46 12.45 0.84
CA TYR A 57 -3.83 12.12 2.12
C TYR A 57 -3.12 13.35 2.69
N ASP A 58 -3.84 14.09 3.53
CA ASP A 58 -3.31 15.17 4.36
C ASP A 58 -2.43 14.55 5.46
N GLY A 59 -1.16 14.26 5.13
CA GLY A 59 -0.18 13.57 5.97
C GLY A 59 0.24 14.32 7.25
N GLU A 60 -0.67 15.04 7.91
CA GLU A 60 -0.43 15.79 9.15
C GLU A 60 -0.07 14.86 10.34
N THR A 61 -0.31 13.55 10.23
CA THR A 61 0.23 12.56 11.17
C THR A 61 1.52 11.91 10.67
N GLY A 62 2.53 12.75 10.49
CA GLY A 62 3.92 12.36 10.74
C GLY A 62 4.74 11.92 9.54
N VAL A 63 4.94 12.82 8.59
CA VAL A 63 6.20 12.81 7.84
C VAL A 63 7.31 13.22 8.82
N PRO A 64 8.35 12.42 9.12
CA PRO A 64 9.67 12.97 8.95
C PRO A 64 9.84 13.07 7.45
N THR A 65 9.51 14.26 6.92
CA THR A 65 10.07 14.70 5.64
C THR A 65 11.54 14.36 5.72
N THR A 66 12.06 13.72 4.67
CA THR A 66 13.50 13.66 4.36
C THR A 66 14.28 14.56 5.29
N LEU A 67 15.05 13.98 6.23
CA LEU A 67 16.08 14.71 6.95
C LEU A 67 16.87 15.40 5.85
N GLU A 68 16.56 16.68 5.66
CA GLU A 68 17.26 17.54 4.74
C GLU A 68 18.72 17.32 5.14
N GLU A 69 19.55 16.91 4.20
CA GLU A 69 20.99 17.03 4.38
C GLU A 69 21.29 18.54 4.42
N TYR A 70 20.93 19.20 5.52
CA TYR A 70 21.47 20.49 5.91
C TYR A 70 22.87 20.23 6.49
N ALA A 71 23.80 19.82 5.63
CA ALA A 71 25.20 20.06 5.89
C ALA A 71 25.54 21.43 5.27
N ASP A 72 25.20 22.47 6.02
CA ASP A 72 25.81 23.80 5.90
C ASP A 72 27.16 23.73 6.64
N ASP A 73 28.27 23.69 5.88
CA ASP A 73 29.58 24.34 6.18
C ASP A 73 30.48 24.31 4.93
#